data_AF-A0A970YYB9-F1
#
_entry.id   AF-A0A970YYB9-F1
#
_cell.length_a   1.000
_cell.length_b   1.000
_cell.length_c   1.000
_cell.angle_alpha   90.00
_cell.angle_beta   90.00
_cell.angle_gamma   90.00
#
_symmetry.space_group_name_H-M   'P 1'
#
loop_
_entity.id
_entity.type
_entity.pdbx_description
1 polymer ?
#
loop_
_entity_poly.entity_id
_entity_poly.type
_entity_poly.pdbx_seq_one_letter_code
_entity_poly.pdbx_strand_id
1 'polypeptide(L)' 'MFAVIFIILGILFFFLVYNAYVTGEVKGRGWGFSIRTYRQYKEPIKFWITFVSYLAAAIAATTFGLLAAYKLIF' A
#
# COMPACT_ATOMS: atom_id res chain seq x y z
N MET A 1 -19.23 9.21 0.55
CA MET A 1 -17.99 9.91 0.09
C MET A 1 -16.71 9.24 0.60
N PHE A 2 -16.56 8.93 1.91
CA PHE A 2 -15.34 8.28 2.43
C PHE A 2 -15.04 6.89 1.84
N ALA A 3 -16.06 6.06 1.58
CA ALA A 3 -15.87 4.71 1.04
C ALA A 3 -15.09 4.69 -0.29
N VAL A 4 -15.41 5.63 -1.20
CA VAL A 4 -14.74 5.74 -2.51
C VAL A 4 -13.25 6.06 -2.34
N ILE A 5 -12.91 6.95 -1.40
CA ILE A 5 -11.52 7.32 -1.11
C ILE A 5 -10.73 6.12 -0.58
N PHE A 6 -11.31 5.36 0.35
CA PHE A 6 -10.67 4.16 0.90
C PHE A 6 -10.47 3.06 -0.15
N ILE A 7 -11.43 2.88 -1.06
CA ILE A 7 -11.29 1.93 -2.17
C ILE A 7 -10.17 2.36 -3.12
N ILE A 8 -10.11 3.64 -3.50
CA ILE A 8 -9.04 4.16 -4.36
C ILE A 8 -7.68 3.99 -3.70
N LEU A 9 -7.55 4.34 -2.41
CA LEU A 9 -6.31 4.14 -1.64
C LEU A 9 -5.92 2.66 -1.58
N GLY A 10 -6.88 1.76 -1.33
CA GLY A 10 -6.65 0.33 -1.33
C GLY A 10 -6.08 -0.17 -2.66
N ILE A 11 -6.67 0.23 -3.79
CA ILE A 11 -6.18 -0.10 -5.13
C ILE A 11 -4.75 0.43 -5.34
N LEU A 12 -4.48 1.68 -4.92
CA LEU A 12 -3.16 2.31 -5.07
C LEU A 12 -2.07 1.57 -4.26
N PHE A 13 -2.36 1.21 -3.02
CA PHE A 13 -1.43 0.43 -2.20
C PHE A 13 -1.25 -0.98 -2.76
N PHE A 14 -2.32 -1.61 -3.26
CA PHE A 14 -2.23 -2.92 -3.90
C PHE A 14 -1.34 -2.86 -5.16
N PHE A 15 -1.47 -1.81 -5.96
CA PHE A 15 -0.63 -1.59 -7.13
C PHE A 15 0.85 -1.40 -6.76
N LEU A 16 1.14 -0.67 -5.66
CA LEU A 16 2.50 -0.50 -5.16
C LEU A 16 3.11 -1.82 -4.69
N VAL A 17 2.34 -2.66 -3.98
CA VAL A 17 2.74 -4.00 -3.55
C VAL A 17 3.00 -4.91 -4.76
N TYR A 18 2.11 -4.87 -5.75
CA TYR A 18 2.26 -5.66 -6.97
C TYR A 18 3.52 -5.26 -7.75
N ASN A 19 3.75 -3.95 -7.94
CA ASN A 19 4.96 -3.46 -8.58
C ASN A 19 6.22 -3.87 -7.82
N ALA A 20 6.20 -3.79 -6.48
CA ALA A 20 7.30 -4.22 -5.65
C ALA A 20 7.61 -5.70 -5.78
N TYR A 21 6.57 -6.54 -5.92
CA TYR A 21 6.73 -7.97 -6.13
C TYR A 21 7.34 -8.29 -7.51
N VAL A 22 6.89 -7.60 -8.57
CA VAL A 22 7.38 -7.82 -9.94
C VAL A 22 8.81 -7.30 -10.14
N THR A 23 9.12 -6.12 -9.60
CA THR A 23 10.40 -5.45 -9.84
C THR A 23 11.48 -5.78 -8.80
N GLY A 24 11.09 -6.31 -7.64
CA GLY A 24 12.00 -6.45 -6.50
C GLY A 24 12.44 -5.10 -5.91
N GLU A 25 11.74 -4.02 -6.26
CA GLU A 25 12.02 -2.66 -5.81
C GLU A 25 10.80 -2.03 -5.12
N VAL A 26 10.96 -1.58 -3.88
CA VAL A 26 9.93 -0.83 -3.15
C VAL A 26 10.33 0.63 -3.08
N LYS A 27 9.47 1.52 -3.56
CA LYS A 27 9.64 2.96 -3.38
C LYS A 27 9.09 3.34 -2.01
N GLY A 28 9.97 3.62 -1.06
CA GLY A 28 9.61 4.15 0.25
C GLY A 28 9.74 5.67 0.26
N ARG A 29 8.68 6.35 0.67
CA ARG A 29 8.70 7.79 0.96
C ARG A 29 8.75 7.99 2.47
N GLY A 30 9.86 8.55 2.97
CA GLY A 30 9.98 8.95 4.37
C GLY A 30 9.26 10.27 4.66
N TRP A 31 9.48 10.81 5.86
CA TRP A 31 8.95 12.12 6.29
C TRP A 31 9.54 13.33 5.52
N GLY A 32 10.46 13.11 4.57
CA GLY A 32 11.01 14.14 3.68
C GLY A 32 10.47 14.01 2.24
N PHE A 33 10.67 15.06 1.42
CA PHE A 33 10.28 15.07 0.00
C PHE A 33 11.07 14.10 -0.89
N SER A 34 12.06 13.39 -0.34
CA SER A 34 12.87 12.43 -1.09
C SER A 34 12.20 11.05 -1.15
N ILE A 35 11.96 10.57 -2.37
CA ILE A 35 11.53 9.20 -2.65
C ILE A 35 12.80 8.34 -2.71
N ARG A 36 12.88 7.31 -1.86
CA ARG A 36 13.98 6.34 -1.87
C ARG A 36 13.50 5.00 -2.42
N THR A 37 14.31 4.37 -3.23
CA THR A 37 14.02 3.05 -3.80
C THR A 37 14.83 2.00 -3.06
N TYR A 38 14.16 1.10 -2.36
CA TYR A 38 14.76 -0.04 -1.67
C TYR A 38 14.76 -1.25 -2.58
N ARG A 39 15.91 -1.90 -2.75
CA ARG A 39 16.05 -3.15 -3.50
C ARG A 39 16.06 -4.34 -2.55
N GLN A 40 15.32 -5.39 -2.90
CA GLN A 40 15.27 -6.63 -2.11
C GLN A 40 16.66 -7.21 -1.83
N TYR A 41 17.57 -7.19 -2.79
CA TYR A 41 18.92 -7.77 -2.65
C TYR A 41 19.94 -6.86 -1.95
N LYS A 42 19.77 -5.53 -2.00
CA LYS A 42 20.71 -4.59 -1.38
C LYS A 42 20.31 -4.21 0.05
N GLU A 43 19.02 -4.04 0.30
CA GLU A 43 18.47 -3.60 1.58
C GLU A 43 17.23 -4.43 1.95
N PRO A 44 17.38 -5.76 2.17
CA PRO A 44 16.27 -6.70 2.33
C PRO A 44 15.34 -6.31 3.49
N ILE A 45 15.90 -5.92 4.64
CA ILE A 45 15.10 -5.59 5.82
C ILE A 45 14.19 -4.39 5.54
N LYS A 46 14.72 -3.31 4.97
CA LYS A 46 13.93 -2.10 4.66
C LYS A 46 12.90 -2.38 3.58
N PHE A 47 13.26 -3.17 2.58
CA PHE A 47 12.34 -3.62 1.54
C PHE A 47 11.14 -4.35 2.15
N TRP A 48 11.38 -5.39 2.95
CA TRP A 48 10.29 -6.19 3.55
C TRP A 48 9.44 -5.39 4.53
N ILE A 49 10.04 -4.52 5.35
CA ILE A 49 9.27 -3.63 6.25
C ILE A 49 8.33 -2.72 5.45
N THR A 50 8.84 -2.11 4.37
CA THR A 50 8.05 -1.18 3.55
C THR A 50 7.01 -1.93 2.72
N PHE A 51 7.34 -3.13 2.26
CA PHE A 51 6.42 -4.02 1.55
C PHE A 51 5.25 -4.45 2.44
N VAL A 52 5.55 -4.94 3.64
CA VAL A 52 4.53 -5.40 4.60
C VAL A 52 3.66 -4.24 5.07
N SER A 53 4.22 -3.05 5.28
CA SER A 53 3.42 -1.89 5.66
C SER A 53 2.46 -1.44 4.56
N TYR A 54 2.87 -1.47 3.29
CA TYR A 54 1.97 -1.23 2.15
C TYR A 54 0.92 -2.32 2.00
N LEU A 55 1.27 -3.58 2.24
CA LEU A 55 0.33 -4.70 2.20
C LEU A 55 -0.72 -4.60 3.33
N ALA A 56 -0.29 -4.27 4.55
CA ALA A 56 -1.20 -4.03 5.67
C ALA A 56 -2.13 -2.84 5.41
N ALA A 57 -1.60 -1.74 4.87
CA ALA A 57 -2.39 -0.56 4.49
C ALA A 57 -3.40 -0.88 3.39
N ALA A 58 -3.00 -1.66 2.38
CA ALA A 58 -3.91 -2.13 1.33
C ALA A 58 -5.08 -2.91 1.96
N ILE A 59 -4.80 -3.96 2.74
CA ILE A 59 -5.82 -4.80 3.37
C ILE A 59 -6.77 -3.99 4.25
N ALA A 60 -6.23 -3.11 5.10
CA ALA A 60 -7.03 -2.26 5.96
C ALA A 60 -7.94 -1.34 5.13
N ALA A 61 -7.39 -0.69 4.10
CA ALA A 61 -8.14 0.22 3.24
C ALA A 61 -9.25 -0.50 2.46
N THR A 62 -9.01 -1.69 1.92
CA THR A 62 -10.06 -2.48 1.26
C THR A 62 -11.11 -2.95 2.25
N THR A 63 -10.71 -3.38 3.45
CA THR A 63 -11.66 -3.85 4.49
C THR A 63 -12.56 -2.71 4.97
N PHE A 64 -12.00 -1.55 5.30
CA PHE A 64 -12.78 -0.37 5.69
C PHE A 64 -13.63 0.15 4.52
N GLY A 65 -13.11 0.12 3.29
CA GLY A 65 -13.85 0.48 2.08
C GLY A 65 -15.07 -0.41 1.87
N LEU A 66 -14.91 -1.73 2.00
CA LEU A 66 -16.00 -2.71 1.88
C LEU A 66 -17.03 -2.56 2.99
N LEU A 67 -16.60 -2.42 4.24
CA LEU A 67 -17.51 -2.20 5.38
C LEU A 67 -18.29 -0.89 5.23
N ALA A 68 -17.63 0.18 4.80
CA ALA A 68 -18.28 1.46 4.56
C ALA A 68 -19.26 1.40 3.38
N ALA A 69 -18.92 0.65 2.32
CA ALA A 69 -19.82 0.41 1.20
C ALA A 69 -21.04 -0.42 1.62
N TYR A 70 -20.84 -1.47 2.43
CA TYR A 70 -21.91 -2.30 2.97
C TYR A 70 -22.91 -1.49 3.80
N LYS A 71 -22.43 -0.65 4.72
CA LYS A 71 -23.26 0.27 5.53
C LYS A 71 -23.97 1.36 4.72
N LEU A 72 -23.50 1.64 3.51
CA LEU A 72 -24.13 2.62 2.62
C LEU A 72 -25.28 1.99 1.82
N ILE A 73 -25.21 0.68 1.60
CA ILE A 73 -26.18 -0.10 0.81
C ILE A 73 -27.30 -0.67 1.70
N PHE A 74 -26.98 -1.10 2.93
CA PHE A 74 -27.90 -1.62 3.94
C PHE A 74 -28.03 -0.66 5.12
#